data_AF-A0A117SX71-F1
#
_entry.id   AF-A0A117SX71-F1
#
_cell.length_a   1.000
_cell.length_b   1.000
_cell.length_c   1.000
_cell.angle_alpha   90.00
_cell.angle_beta   90.00
_cell.angle_gamma   90.00
#
_symmetry.space_group_name_H-M   'P 1'
#
loop_
_entity.id
_entity.type
_entity.pdbx_description
1 polymer ?
#
loop_
_entity_poly.entity_id
_entity_poly.type
_entity_poly.pdbx_seq_one_letter_code
_entity_poly.pdbx_strand_id
1 'polypeptide(L)' 'MNFKLHNDFPSVNPEKLQDVYASVGWMNHNADIITKVFNASTHVTLAMDNDRVIGFGRVELSNLV' A
#
# COMPACT_ATOMS: atom_id res chain seq x y z
N MET A 1 -8.06 -16.34 -11.74
CA MET A 1 -7.45 -15.35 -10.82
C MET A 1 -5.97 -15.33 -11.10
N ASN A 2 -5.41 -14.19 -11.53
CA ASN A 2 -4.00 -14.08 -11.86
C ASN A 2 -3.36 -13.07 -10.92
N PHE A 3 -2.83 -13.57 -9.81
CA PHE A 3 -2.22 -12.73 -8.81
C PHE A 3 -0.72 -12.57 -9.03
N LYS A 4 -0.26 -11.34 -8.93
CA LYS A 4 1.16 -11.00 -8.94
C LYS A 4 1.53 -10.23 -7.69
N LEU A 5 2.70 -10.54 -7.15
CA LEU A 5 3.31 -9.77 -6.07
C LEU A 5 4.35 -8.84 -6.66
N HIS A 6 4.24 -7.56 -6.32
CA HIS A 6 5.18 -6.51 -6.69
C HIS A 6 5.89 -6.03 -5.42
N ASN A 7 7.22 -6.13 -5.38
CA ASN A 7 8.06 -5.79 -4.20
C ASN A 7 8.77 -4.44 -4.36
N ASP A 8 8.53 -3.76 -5.47
CA ASP A 8 8.91 -2.38 -5.70
C ASP A 8 7.86 -1.43 -5.12
N PHE A 9 8.20 -0.15 -5.01
CA PHE A 9 7.22 0.94 -4.87
C PHE A 9 6.85 1.38 -6.29
N PRO A 10 5.83 0.80 -6.96
CA PRO A 10 5.36 1.41 -8.19
C PRO A 10 4.75 2.77 -7.82
N SER A 11 4.62 3.65 -8.81
CA SER A 11 3.84 4.89 -8.70
C SER A 11 2.34 4.57 -8.55
N VAL A 12 1.96 3.87 -7.50
CA VAL A 12 0.57 3.53 -7.23
C VAL A 12 -0.14 4.79 -6.77
N ASN A 13 -1.22 5.11 -7.46
CA ASN A 13 -2.12 6.20 -7.07
C ASN A 13 -2.64 5.89 -5.63
N PRO A 14 -2.41 6.78 -4.64
CA PRO A 14 -2.90 6.63 -3.28
C PRO A 14 -4.42 6.38 -3.18
N GLU A 15 -5.21 6.86 -4.13
CA GLU A 15 -6.65 6.60 -4.20
C GLU A 15 -6.96 5.10 -4.36
N LYS A 16 -6.16 4.37 -5.14
CA LYS A 16 -6.33 2.91 -5.30
C LYS A 16 -6.02 2.16 -4.00
N LEU A 17 -5.13 2.70 -3.17
CA LEU A 17 -4.80 2.13 -1.87
C LEU A 17 -5.89 2.43 -0.84
N GLN A 18 -6.54 3.60 -0.95
CA GLN A 18 -7.64 3.99 -0.08
C GLN A 18 -8.80 3.00 -0.14
N ASP A 19 -9.13 2.48 -1.32
CA ASP A 19 -10.16 1.44 -1.48
C ASP A 19 -9.81 0.15 -0.70
N VAL A 20 -8.54 -0.23 -0.70
CA VAL A 20 -8.05 -1.42 0.02
C VAL A 20 -8.11 -1.17 1.53
N TYR A 21 -7.68 -0.01 2.01
CA TYR A 21 -7.84 0.39 3.42
C TYR A 21 -9.31 0.38 3.86
N ALA A 22 -10.20 0.98 3.05
CA ALA A 22 -11.63 1.02 3.34
C ALA A 22 -12.27 -0.38 3.39
N SER A 23 -11.82 -1.30 2.52
CA SER A 23 -12.35 -2.68 2.48
C SER A 23 -12.12 -3.48 3.77
N VAL A 24 -11.15 -3.09 4.60
CA VAL A 24 -10.87 -3.68 5.91
C VAL A 24 -11.30 -2.78 7.08
N GLY A 25 -12.13 -1.77 6.80
CA GLY A 25 -12.71 -0.87 7.80
C GLY A 25 -11.81 0.29 8.23
N TRP A 26 -10.67 0.52 7.56
CA TRP A 26 -9.74 1.61 7.90
C TRP A 26 -10.13 2.90 7.18
N MET A 27 -11.25 3.50 7.60
CA MET A 27 -11.88 4.65 6.90
C MET A 27 -11.14 5.99 7.03
N ASN A 28 -10.21 6.10 7.97
CA ASN A 28 -9.49 7.35 8.26
C ASN A 28 -8.22 7.54 7.40
N HIS A 29 -7.86 6.58 6.56
CA HIS A 29 -6.68 6.67 5.68
C HIS A 29 -7.08 7.27 4.33
N ASN A 30 -7.00 8.60 4.23
CA ASN A 30 -7.17 9.31 2.96
C ASN A 30 -5.86 9.31 2.14
N ALA A 31 -5.93 9.74 0.88
CA ALA A 31 -4.78 9.80 -0.03
C ALA A 31 -3.53 10.49 0.57
N ASP A 32 -3.70 11.59 1.32
CA ASP A 32 -2.58 12.31 1.94
C ASP A 32 -1.90 11.50 3.05
N ILE A 33 -2.69 10.88 3.93
CA ILE A 33 -2.19 10.02 5.02
C ILE A 33 -1.50 8.80 4.43
N ILE A 34 -2.11 8.17 3.43
CA ILE A 34 -1.57 7.00 2.73
C ILE A 34 -0.23 7.33 2.10
N THR A 35 -0.13 8.47 1.40
CA THR A 35 1.11 8.92 0.79
C THR A 35 2.23 9.06 1.82
N LYS A 36 1.93 9.67 2.99
CA LYS A 36 2.90 9.80 4.08
C LYS A 36 3.36 8.44 4.62
N VAL A 37 2.40 7.54 4.89
CA VAL A 37 2.66 6.19 5.42
C VAL A 37 3.52 5.37 4.45
N PHE A 38 3.20 5.42 3.16
CA PHE A 38 3.95 4.71 2.14
C PHE A 38 5.34 5.32 1.97
N ASN A 39 5.49 6.65 1.90
CA ASN A 39 6.80 7.30 1.81
C ASN A 39 7.72 7.03 3.02
N ALA A 40 7.15 6.76 4.20
CA ALA A 40 7.91 6.37 5.39
C ALA A 40 8.27 4.88 5.43
N SER A 41 7.67 4.05 4.57
CA SER A 41 7.89 2.60 4.60
C SER A 41 9.18 2.23 3.88
N THR A 42 9.99 1.36 4.49
CA THR A 42 11.26 0.89 3.92
C THR A 42 11.03 -0.22 2.90
N HIS A 43 10.03 -1.06 3.14
CA HIS A 43 9.65 -2.16 2.26
C HIS A 43 8.14 -2.16 2.08
N VAL A 44 7.70 -2.42 0.84
CA VAL A 44 6.29 -2.58 0.48
C VAL A 44 6.18 -3.75 -0.48
N THR A 45 5.12 -4.55 -0.30
CA THR A 45 4.72 -5.57 -1.26
C THR A 45 3.25 -5.34 -1.59
N LEU A 46 2.92 -5.28 -2.88
CA LEU A 46 1.56 -5.14 -3.37
C LEU A 46 1.07 -6.45 -3.97
N ALA A 47 -0.15 -6.85 -3.62
CA ALA A 47 -0.88 -7.91 -4.29
C ALA A 47 -1.78 -7.31 -5.39
N MET A 48 -1.55 -7.75 -6.63
CA MET A 48 -2.24 -7.25 -7.82
C MET A 48 -3.08 -8.37 -8.44
N ASP A 49 -4.33 -8.07 -8.83
CA ASP A 49 -5.12 -8.87 -9.76
C ASP A 49 -5.34 -8.04 -11.03
N ASN A 50 -4.68 -8.43 -12.12
CA ASN A 50 -4.48 -7.57 -13.29
C ASN A 50 -3.83 -6.21 -12.89
N ASP A 51 -4.48 -5.09 -13.18
CA ASP A 51 -3.98 -3.73 -12.89
C ASP A 51 -4.58 -3.11 -11.61
N ARG A 52 -5.22 -3.94 -10.78
CA ARG A 52 -5.87 -3.52 -9.54
C ARG A 52 -5.09 -4.01 -8.33
N VAL A 53 -4.80 -3.09 -7.41
CA VAL A 53 -4.30 -3.43 -6.07
C VAL A 53 -5.46 -4.03 -5.28
N ILE A 54 -5.24 -5.22 -4.73
CA ILE A 54 -6.23 -5.93 -3.90
C ILE A 54 -5.74 -6.15 -2.46
N GLY A 55 -4.48 -5.83 -2.17
CA GLY A 55 -3.86 -5.97 -0.86
C GLY A 55 -2.44 -5.45 -0.89
N PHE A 56 -1.89 -5.15 0.29
CA PHE A 56 -0.48 -4.81 0.43
C PHE A 56 0.01 -5.10 1.84
N GLY A 57 1.31 -5.39 1.94
CA GLY A 57 2.06 -5.41 3.19
C GLY A 57 3.11 -4.30 3.16
N ARG A 58 3.39 -3.71 4.32
CA ARG A 58 4.45 -2.69 4.46
C ARG A 58 5.24 -2.91 5.74
N VAL A 59 6.48 -2.50 5.73
CA VAL A 59 7.36 -2.44 6.91
C VAL A 59 8.13 -1.13 6.89
N GLU A 60 8.15 -0.47 8.03
CA GLU A 60 9.06 0.65 8.33
C GLU A 60 10.13 0.12 9.28
N LEU A 61 11.38 0.15 8.85
CA LEU A 61 12.52 -0.12 9.73
C LEU A 61 12.95 1.22 10.33
N SER A 62 12.53 1.48 11.57
CA SER A 62 13.06 2.61 12.33
C SER A 62 14.43 2.24 12.89
N ASN A 63 15.48 2.92 12.43
CA ASN A 63 16.79 2.90 13.07
C ASN A 63 16.71 3.73 14.36
N LEU A 64 15.93 3.27 15.35
CA LEU A 64 16.04 3.78 16.72
C LEU A 64 17.31 3.17 17.32
N VAL A 65 18.40 3.91 17.16
CA VAL A 65 19.60 3.83 18.01
C VAL A 65 19.41 4.81 19.16
#